data_AF-A0A257RYQ6-F1
#
_entry.id   AF-A0A257RYQ6-F1
#
_cell.length_a   1.000
_cell.length_b   1.000
_cell.length_c   1.000
_cell.angle_alpha   90.00
_cell.angle_beta   90.00
_cell.angle_gamma   90.00
#
_symmetry.space_group_name_H-M   'P 1'
#
loop_
_entity.id
_entity.type
_entity.pdbx_description
1 polymer ?
#
loop_
_entity_poly.entity_id
_entity_poly.type
_entity_poly.pdbx_seq_one_letter_code
_entity_poly.pdbx_strand_id
1 'polypeptide(L)'
;LGALEGDRVATLAFLAEDHELFDDAVAAKTTLLATTAMMSLAVGDLRRAYADAHEAVLLDPFGINSSAVLNIEARAALWLGDLDALREAREAMNRLRGRTIVALRRNADAGIAALEGRPDEAAQIYQEALERWSNLEAPFEIAMCELDMVKVLGPEHPDAIVAKDARDLFTTMGARAFLAMLDDVCGVTPQ
;
A
#
# COMPACT_ATOMS: atom_id res chain seq x y z
N LEU A 1 10.61 -9.86 -7.60
CA LEU A 1 11.73 -8.89 -7.66
C LEU A 1 11.41 -7.76 -8.66
N GLY A 2 11.03 -8.04 -9.91
CA GLY A 2 10.70 -7.00 -10.91
C GLY A 2 9.63 -5.95 -10.52
N ALA A 3 8.58 -6.33 -9.77
CA ALA A 3 7.55 -5.38 -9.34
C ALA A 3 8.06 -4.29 -8.36
N LEU A 4 9.08 -4.60 -7.56
CA LEU A 4 9.72 -3.64 -6.65
C LEU A 4 10.75 -2.76 -7.37
N GLU A 5 11.20 -3.20 -8.54
CA GLU A 5 12.19 -2.53 -9.37
C GLU A 5 11.58 -1.57 -10.40
N GLY A 6 10.25 -1.58 -10.55
CA GLY A 6 9.53 -0.74 -11.50
C GLY A 6 9.64 -1.19 -12.97
N ASP A 7 10.23 -2.37 -13.24
CA ASP A 7 10.34 -2.89 -14.60
C ASP A 7 9.02 -3.53 -15.04
N ARG A 8 8.16 -2.67 -15.56
CA ARG A 8 6.84 -3.02 -16.08
C ARG A 8 6.93 -3.96 -17.28
N VAL A 9 7.96 -3.85 -18.13
CA VAL A 9 8.07 -4.67 -19.35
C VAL A 9 8.47 -6.10 -19.00
N ALA A 10 9.47 -6.28 -18.14
CA ALA A 10 9.89 -7.60 -17.68
C ALA A 10 8.79 -8.29 -16.87
N THR A 11 8.07 -7.53 -16.01
CA THR A 11 6.99 -8.09 -15.20
C THR A 11 5.79 -8.49 -16.07
N LEU A 12 5.40 -7.67 -17.05
CA LEU A 12 4.31 -8.02 -17.97
C LEU A 12 4.70 -9.15 -18.93
N ALA A 13 5.95 -9.23 -19.39
CA ALA A 13 6.41 -10.32 -20.24
C ALA A 13 6.37 -11.68 -19.51
N PHE A 14 6.80 -11.72 -18.26
CA PHE A 14 6.70 -12.92 -17.42
C PHE A 14 5.24 -13.37 -17.20
N LEU A 15 4.33 -12.42 -17.03
CA LEU A 15 2.90 -12.71 -16.83
C LEU A 15 2.17 -13.06 -18.14
N ALA A 16 2.69 -12.61 -19.28
CA ALA A 16 2.10 -12.85 -20.60
C ALA A 16 2.51 -14.19 -21.23
N GLU A 17 3.66 -14.76 -20.86
CA GLU A 17 4.11 -16.07 -21.37
C GLU A 17 3.22 -17.25 -20.92
N ASP A 18 2.35 -17.04 -19.95
CA ASP A 18 1.57 -18.10 -19.30
C ASP A 18 0.04 -17.92 -19.46
N HIS A 19 -0.39 -17.04 -20.39
CA HIS A 19 -1.77 -16.55 -20.52
C HIS A 19 -2.86 -17.64 -20.70
N GLU A 20 -2.51 -18.82 -21.24
CA GLU A 20 -3.45 -19.95 -21.39
C GLU A 20 -3.77 -20.68 -20.07
N LEU A 21 -2.94 -20.50 -19.03
CA LEU A 21 -3.18 -21.09 -17.70
C LEU A 21 -4.04 -20.19 -16.77
N PHE A 22 -4.14 -18.90 -17.08
CA PHE A 22 -4.66 -17.88 -16.17
C PHE A 22 -6.15 -17.57 -16.33
N ASP A 23 -6.76 -17.90 -17.47
CA ASP A 23 -8.17 -17.56 -17.75
C ASP A 23 -9.19 -18.40 -16.95
N ASP A 24 -8.81 -19.60 -16.48
CA ASP A 24 -9.74 -20.52 -15.79
C ASP A 24 -9.59 -20.54 -14.25
N ALA A 25 -8.57 -19.89 -13.68
CA ALA A 25 -8.30 -19.93 -12.25
C ALA A 25 -8.41 -18.53 -11.60
N VAL A 26 -9.45 -18.31 -10.80
CA VAL A 26 -9.68 -17.08 -10.01
C VAL A 26 -8.44 -16.67 -9.20
N ALA A 27 -7.70 -17.64 -8.67
CA ALA A 27 -6.44 -17.39 -7.94
C ALA A 27 -5.33 -16.81 -8.83
N ALA A 28 -5.24 -17.25 -10.09
CA ALA A 28 -4.25 -16.77 -11.05
C ALA A 28 -4.58 -15.33 -11.47
N LYS A 29 -5.84 -15.05 -11.79
CA LYS A 29 -6.31 -13.69 -12.10
C LYS A 29 -6.11 -12.72 -10.95
N THR A 30 -6.46 -13.10 -9.72
CA THR A 30 -6.28 -12.22 -8.55
C THR A 30 -4.81 -12.00 -8.20
N THR A 31 -3.92 -12.96 -8.48
CA THR A 31 -2.47 -12.78 -8.36
C THR A 31 -1.93 -11.77 -9.38
N LEU A 32 -2.39 -11.86 -10.64
CA LEU A 32 -2.06 -10.90 -11.68
C LEU A 32 -2.52 -9.48 -11.29
N LEU A 33 -3.77 -9.34 -10.85
CA LEU A 33 -4.32 -8.07 -10.39
C LEU A 33 -3.56 -7.51 -9.17
N ALA A 34 -3.24 -8.35 -8.18
CA ALA A 34 -2.44 -7.92 -7.03
C ALA A 34 -1.06 -7.39 -7.44
N THR A 35 -0.41 -8.07 -8.37
CA THR A 35 0.93 -7.70 -8.87
C THR A 35 0.88 -6.39 -9.65
N THR A 36 -0.09 -6.26 -10.57
CA THR A 36 -0.27 -5.06 -11.39
C THR A 36 -0.73 -3.86 -10.57
N ALA A 37 -1.57 -4.07 -9.56
CA ALA A 37 -1.95 -3.04 -8.61
C ALA A 37 -0.75 -2.52 -7.81
N MET A 38 0.11 -3.41 -7.28
CA MET A 38 1.33 -3.03 -6.56
C MET A 38 2.31 -2.27 -7.47
N MET A 39 2.51 -2.72 -8.72
CA MET A 39 3.35 -2.00 -9.68
C MET A 39 2.80 -0.61 -9.97
N SER A 40 1.48 -0.51 -10.20
CA SER A 40 0.82 0.76 -10.48
C SER A 40 0.94 1.71 -9.29
N LEU A 41 0.79 1.19 -8.06
CA LEU A 41 1.03 1.93 -6.83
C LEU A 41 2.47 2.44 -6.77
N ALA A 42 3.45 1.58 -7.06
CA ALA A 42 4.87 1.90 -7.03
C ALA A 42 5.30 2.96 -8.06
N VAL A 43 4.66 3.03 -9.23
CA VAL A 43 4.96 4.06 -10.25
C VAL A 43 4.06 5.29 -10.15
N GLY A 44 3.18 5.35 -9.15
CA GLY A 44 2.29 6.49 -8.93
C GLY A 44 1.05 6.54 -9.82
N ASP A 45 0.73 5.46 -10.56
CA ASP A 45 -0.55 5.32 -11.27
C ASP A 45 -1.64 4.86 -10.29
N LEU A 46 -2.02 5.78 -9.39
CA LEU A 46 -2.90 5.48 -8.26
C LEU A 46 -4.30 5.03 -8.70
N ARG A 47 -4.81 5.58 -9.81
CA ARG A 47 -6.12 5.17 -10.34
C ARG A 47 -6.10 3.74 -10.83
N ARG A 48 -5.03 3.33 -11.54
CA ARG A 48 -4.87 1.95 -11.98
C ARG A 48 -4.64 1.02 -10.79
N ALA A 49 -3.82 1.43 -9.82
CA ALA A 49 -3.59 0.69 -8.58
C ALA A 49 -4.89 0.39 -7.84
N TYR A 50 -5.74 1.41 -7.66
CA TYR A 50 -7.05 1.27 -7.05
C TYR A 50 -7.95 0.33 -7.87
N ALA A 51 -8.07 0.56 -9.19
CA ALA A 51 -8.97 -0.23 -10.03
C ALA A 51 -8.60 -1.72 -10.06
N ASP A 52 -7.32 -2.06 -10.22
CA ASP A 52 -6.85 -3.44 -10.25
C ASP A 52 -7.02 -4.13 -8.88
N ALA A 53 -6.73 -3.41 -7.78
CA ALA A 53 -6.91 -3.95 -6.43
C ALA A 53 -8.39 -4.15 -6.09
N HIS A 54 -9.24 -3.18 -6.44
CA HIS A 54 -10.69 -3.26 -6.24
C HIS A 54 -11.31 -4.42 -7.04
N GLU A 55 -10.91 -4.60 -8.31
CA GLU A 55 -11.34 -5.75 -9.11
C GLU A 55 -10.93 -7.07 -8.44
N ALA A 56 -9.71 -7.17 -7.91
CA ALA A 56 -9.26 -8.37 -7.21
C ALA A 56 -10.09 -8.67 -5.96
N VAL A 57 -10.44 -7.64 -5.18
CA VAL A 57 -11.31 -7.77 -3.98
C VAL A 57 -12.70 -8.24 -4.36
N LEU A 58 -13.27 -7.76 -5.48
CA LEU A 58 -14.58 -8.20 -5.95
C LEU A 58 -14.57 -9.65 -6.46
N LEU A 59 -13.49 -10.07 -7.14
CA LEU A 59 -13.36 -11.41 -7.69
C LEU A 59 -13.17 -12.48 -6.61
N ASP A 60 -12.35 -12.20 -5.61
CA ASP A 60 -12.07 -13.14 -4.52
C ASP A 60 -11.88 -12.42 -3.17
N PRO A 61 -12.99 -12.08 -2.48
CA PRO A 61 -12.94 -11.30 -1.24
C PRO A 61 -12.34 -12.07 -0.05
N PHE A 62 -12.14 -13.40 -0.17
CA PHE A 62 -11.60 -14.27 0.88
C PHE A 62 -10.38 -15.09 0.42
N GLY A 63 -9.86 -14.78 -0.77
CA GLY A 63 -8.69 -15.40 -1.36
C GLY A 63 -7.40 -15.17 -0.59
N ILE A 64 -6.38 -15.94 -0.95
CA ILE A 64 -5.05 -15.85 -0.33
C ILE A 64 -4.41 -14.46 -0.48
N ASN A 65 -4.78 -13.73 -1.53
CA ASN A 65 -4.25 -12.39 -1.83
C ASN A 65 -5.09 -11.27 -1.20
N SER A 66 -6.27 -11.54 -0.64
CA SER A 66 -7.25 -10.50 -0.27
C SER A 66 -6.70 -9.48 0.71
N SER A 67 -5.86 -9.87 1.67
CA SER A 67 -5.25 -8.92 2.61
C SER A 67 -4.29 -7.95 1.91
N ALA A 68 -3.52 -8.44 0.93
CA ALA A 68 -2.56 -7.61 0.20
C ALA A 68 -3.28 -6.63 -0.74
N VAL A 69 -4.30 -7.09 -1.48
CA VAL A 69 -5.04 -6.21 -2.39
C VAL A 69 -5.88 -5.17 -1.65
N LEU A 70 -6.48 -5.52 -0.49
CA LEU A 70 -7.17 -4.52 0.35
C LEU A 70 -6.22 -3.44 0.87
N ASN A 71 -4.96 -3.80 1.16
CA ASN A 71 -3.95 -2.82 1.56
C ASN A 71 -3.59 -1.88 0.40
N ILE A 72 -3.38 -2.42 -0.80
CA ILE A 72 -3.09 -1.62 -2.00
C ILE A 72 -4.26 -0.71 -2.35
N GLU A 73 -5.49 -1.23 -2.32
CA GLU A 73 -6.73 -0.47 -2.56
C GLU A 73 -6.85 0.70 -1.59
N ALA A 74 -6.69 0.44 -0.28
CA ALA A 74 -6.75 1.48 0.75
C ALA A 74 -5.67 2.54 0.56
N ARG A 75 -4.41 2.15 0.28
CA ARG A 75 -3.32 3.11 0.04
C ARG A 75 -3.54 3.94 -1.22
N ALA A 76 -4.01 3.32 -2.31
CA ALA A 76 -4.31 4.04 -3.53
C ALA A 76 -5.42 5.07 -3.31
N ALA A 77 -6.50 4.71 -2.60
CA ALA A 77 -7.58 5.62 -2.23
C ALA A 77 -7.07 6.77 -1.33
N LEU A 78 -6.26 6.45 -0.31
CA LEU A 78 -5.63 7.43 0.57
C LEU A 78 -4.80 8.46 -0.22
N TRP A 79 -3.92 7.97 -1.10
CA TRP A 79 -3.00 8.84 -1.86
C TRP A 79 -3.71 9.61 -2.99
N LEU A 80 -4.90 9.17 -3.42
CA LEU A 80 -5.80 9.92 -4.29
C LEU A 80 -6.59 11.02 -3.54
N GLY A 81 -6.59 10.99 -2.21
CA GLY A 81 -7.45 11.84 -1.38
C GLY A 81 -8.94 11.44 -1.43
N ASP A 82 -9.22 10.20 -1.82
CA ASP A 82 -10.60 9.68 -1.96
C ASP A 82 -11.06 9.06 -0.64
N LEU A 83 -11.69 9.89 0.19
CA LEU A 83 -12.17 9.51 1.52
C LEU A 83 -13.26 8.43 1.47
N ASP A 84 -14.16 8.48 0.49
CA ASP A 84 -15.25 7.52 0.39
C ASP A 84 -14.72 6.15 -0.05
N ALA A 85 -13.85 6.10 -1.06
CA ALA A 85 -13.17 4.87 -1.47
C ALA A 85 -12.33 4.26 -0.34
N LEU A 86 -11.65 5.08 0.47
CA LEU A 86 -10.88 4.60 1.62
C LEU A 86 -11.78 3.98 2.70
N ARG A 87 -12.95 4.58 2.97
CA ARG A 87 -13.93 4.02 3.90
C ARG A 87 -14.50 2.70 3.40
N GLU A 88 -14.75 2.57 2.10
CA GLU A 88 -15.18 1.31 1.49
C GLU A 88 -14.14 0.21 1.64
N ALA A 89 -12.87 0.49 1.31
CA ALA A 89 -11.77 -0.46 1.48
C ALA A 89 -11.61 -0.87 2.95
N ARG A 90 -11.68 0.10 3.88
CA ARG A 90 -11.68 -0.17 5.32
C ARG A 90 -12.82 -1.12 5.67
N GLU A 91 -14.05 -0.83 5.27
CA GLU A 91 -15.20 -1.67 5.61
C GLU A 91 -15.08 -3.08 5.03
N ALA A 92 -14.55 -3.23 3.81
CA ALA A 92 -14.26 -4.53 3.22
C ALA A 92 -13.30 -5.38 4.09
N MET A 93 -12.33 -4.75 4.77
CA MET A 93 -11.45 -5.45 5.71
C MET A 93 -12.19 -6.11 6.87
N ASN A 94 -13.42 -5.70 7.22
CA ASN A 94 -14.24 -6.35 8.26
C ASN A 94 -14.63 -7.79 7.94
N ARG A 95 -14.48 -8.22 6.69
CA ARG A 95 -14.73 -9.59 6.25
C ARG A 95 -13.60 -10.55 6.64
N LEU A 96 -12.38 -10.04 6.81
CA LEU A 96 -11.20 -10.83 7.13
C LEU A 96 -10.87 -10.80 8.63
N ARG A 97 -10.02 -11.71 9.08
CA ARG A 97 -9.57 -11.84 10.48
C ARG A 97 -8.05 -12.00 10.51
N GLY A 98 -7.48 -11.84 11.71
CA GLY A 98 -6.04 -12.01 11.94
C GLY A 98 -5.32 -10.70 12.25
N ARG A 99 -4.10 -10.83 12.79
CA ARG A 99 -3.32 -9.70 13.30
C ARG A 99 -2.94 -8.71 12.19
N THR A 100 -2.60 -9.19 11.00
CA THR A 100 -2.34 -8.37 9.81
C THR A 100 -3.54 -7.49 9.47
N ILE A 101 -4.75 -8.05 9.44
CA ILE A 101 -5.97 -7.29 9.13
C ILE A 101 -6.25 -6.21 10.18
N VAL A 102 -5.96 -6.48 11.46
CA VAL A 102 -6.11 -5.48 12.52
C VAL A 102 -5.15 -4.31 12.30
N ALA A 103 -3.92 -4.57 11.87
CA ALA A 103 -2.95 -3.52 11.55
C ALA A 103 -3.36 -2.74 10.28
N LEU A 104 -3.83 -3.41 9.22
CA LEU A 104 -4.36 -2.76 8.01
C LEU A 104 -5.52 -1.82 8.30
N ARG A 105 -6.48 -2.25 9.12
CA ARG A 105 -7.61 -1.39 9.51
C ARG A 105 -7.12 -0.14 10.24
N ARG A 106 -6.08 -0.27 11.09
CA ARG A 106 -5.51 0.89 11.78
C ARG A 106 -4.79 1.84 10.84
N ASN A 107 -4.05 1.35 9.84
CA ASN A 107 -3.53 2.22 8.77
C ASN A 107 -4.66 2.98 8.06
N ALA A 108 -5.75 2.30 7.69
CA ALA A 108 -6.88 2.92 7.01
C ALA A 108 -7.62 3.93 7.91
N ASP A 109 -7.83 3.60 9.19
CA ASP A 109 -8.46 4.49 10.17
C ASP A 109 -7.61 5.78 10.35
N ALA A 110 -6.28 5.67 10.36
CA ALA A 110 -5.38 6.83 10.41
C ALA A 110 -5.49 7.71 9.14
N GLY A 111 -5.50 7.08 7.97
CA GLY A 111 -5.69 7.78 6.70
C GLY A 111 -7.04 8.51 6.61
N ILE A 112 -8.11 7.89 7.11
CA ILE A 112 -9.44 8.52 7.22
C ILE A 112 -9.36 9.77 8.12
N ALA A 113 -8.74 9.67 9.29
CA ALA A 113 -8.57 10.83 10.18
C ALA A 113 -7.78 11.97 9.50
N ALA A 114 -6.73 11.65 8.75
CA ALA A 114 -5.95 12.64 8.01
C ALA A 114 -6.80 13.34 6.94
N LEU A 115 -7.53 12.59 6.11
CA LEU A 115 -8.39 13.15 5.07
C LEU A 115 -9.60 13.94 5.62
N GLU A 116 -10.02 13.66 6.85
CA GLU A 116 -11.04 14.44 7.57
C GLU A 116 -10.48 15.71 8.22
N GLY A 117 -9.18 16.00 8.05
CA GLY A 117 -8.54 17.19 8.62
C GLY A 117 -8.23 17.07 10.11
N ARG A 118 -7.98 15.84 10.61
CA ARG A 118 -7.61 15.54 12.00
C ARG A 118 -6.17 15.00 12.09
N PRO A 119 -5.14 15.81 11.76
CA PRO A 119 -3.76 15.32 11.60
C PRO A 119 -3.14 14.77 12.90
N ASP A 120 -3.36 15.41 14.05
CA ASP A 120 -2.79 14.94 15.33
C ASP A 120 -3.36 13.57 15.74
N GLU A 121 -4.66 13.35 15.48
CA GLU A 121 -5.29 12.07 15.74
C GLU A 121 -4.82 11.01 14.74
N ALA A 122 -4.69 11.37 13.46
CA ALA A 122 -4.11 10.49 12.46
C ALA A 122 -2.69 10.04 12.84
N ALA A 123 -1.86 10.96 13.35
CA ALA A 123 -0.50 10.65 13.82
C ALA A 123 -0.50 9.62 14.95
N GLN A 124 -1.37 9.79 15.96
CA GLN A 124 -1.54 8.83 17.04
C GLN A 124 -1.96 7.45 16.53
N ILE A 125 -2.91 7.39 15.60
CA ILE A 125 -3.38 6.11 15.04
C ILE A 125 -2.28 5.45 14.19
N TYR A 126 -1.49 6.22 13.42
CA TYR A 126 -0.33 5.70 12.69
C TYR A 126 0.72 5.11 13.64
N GLN A 127 1.00 5.75 14.77
CA GLN A 127 1.92 5.21 15.79
C GLN A 127 1.43 3.85 16.34
N GLU A 128 0.13 3.73 16.64
CA GLU A 128 -0.46 2.45 17.04
C GLU A 128 -0.34 1.38 15.93
N ALA A 129 -0.47 1.79 14.67
CA ALA A 129 -0.36 0.88 13.54
C ALA A 129 1.09 0.41 13.33
N LEU A 130 2.08 1.31 13.46
CA LEU A 130 3.51 0.99 13.43
C LEU A 130 3.90 -0.01 14.54
N GLU A 131 3.39 0.17 15.76
CA GLU A 131 3.62 -0.80 16.84
C GLU A 131 3.09 -2.19 16.47
N ARG A 132 1.92 -2.27 15.82
CA ARG A 132 1.36 -3.54 15.35
C ARG A 132 2.20 -4.19 14.26
N TRP A 133 2.70 -3.40 13.30
CA TRP A 133 3.59 -3.91 12.25
C TRP A 133 4.93 -4.37 12.80
N SER A 134 5.49 -3.66 13.78
CA SER A 134 6.68 -4.07 14.51
C SER A 134 6.47 -5.42 15.22
N ASN A 135 5.35 -5.60 15.92
CA ASN A 135 5.00 -6.87 16.58
C ASN A 135 4.75 -8.03 15.60
N LEU A 136 4.56 -7.74 14.32
CA LEU A 136 4.41 -8.72 13.25
C LEU A 136 5.71 -8.95 12.47
N GLU A 137 6.79 -8.25 12.83
CA GLU A 137 8.07 -8.31 12.12
C GLU A 137 7.88 -8.07 10.61
N ALA A 138 7.06 -7.07 10.26
CA ALA A 138 6.68 -6.77 8.88
C ALA A 138 7.38 -5.49 8.37
N PRO A 139 8.69 -5.52 8.08
CA PRO A 139 9.49 -4.32 7.76
C PRO A 139 8.96 -3.57 6.54
N PHE A 140 8.48 -4.28 5.51
CA PHE A 140 7.90 -3.63 4.34
C PHE A 140 6.64 -2.82 4.70
N GLU A 141 5.79 -3.34 5.60
CA GLU A 141 4.59 -2.62 6.01
C GLU A 141 4.89 -1.46 6.97
N ILE A 142 5.95 -1.56 7.77
CA ILE A 142 6.48 -0.42 8.55
C ILE A 142 6.87 0.72 7.62
N ALA A 143 7.72 0.44 6.63
CA ALA A 143 8.21 1.45 5.68
C ALA A 143 7.07 2.10 4.90
N MET A 144 6.10 1.30 4.44
CA MET A 144 4.95 1.82 3.72
C MET A 144 3.98 2.60 4.62
N CYS A 145 3.81 2.22 5.89
CA CYS A 145 3.01 2.95 6.87
C CYS A 145 3.63 4.33 7.18
N GLU A 146 4.95 4.41 7.32
CA GLU A 146 5.65 5.68 7.46
C GLU A 146 5.53 6.55 6.19
N LEU A 147 5.59 5.94 4.99
CA LEU A 147 5.34 6.65 3.74
C LEU A 147 3.90 7.22 3.68
N ASP A 148 2.90 6.43 4.07
CA ASP A 148 1.51 6.89 4.17
C ASP A 148 1.42 8.13 5.06
N MET A 149 2.03 8.07 6.25
CA MET A 149 2.06 9.15 7.22
C MET A 149 2.70 10.43 6.67
N VAL A 150 3.87 10.34 6.04
CA VAL A 150 4.55 11.51 5.43
C VAL A 150 3.71 12.12 4.32
N LYS A 151 3.07 11.31 3.48
CA LYS A 151 2.25 11.81 2.37
C LYS A 151 1.03 12.59 2.83
N VAL A 152 0.42 12.23 3.96
CA VAL A 152 -0.86 12.83 4.40
C VAL A 152 -0.70 13.87 5.50
N LEU A 153 0.32 13.76 6.35
CA LEU A 153 0.61 14.75 7.40
C LEU A 153 1.61 15.81 6.93
N GLY A 154 2.39 15.51 5.89
CA GLY A 154 3.47 16.34 5.38
C GLY A 154 4.80 16.09 6.11
N PRO A 155 5.94 16.34 5.45
CA PRO A 155 7.27 16.03 5.97
C PRO A 155 7.68 16.87 7.18
N GLU A 156 7.00 17.99 7.45
CA GLU A 156 7.28 18.89 8.58
C GLU A 156 6.47 18.53 9.84
N HIS A 157 5.54 17.57 9.76
CA HIS A 157 4.77 17.17 10.93
C HIS A 157 5.69 16.47 11.94
N PRO A 158 5.66 16.81 13.25
CA PRO A 158 6.60 16.25 14.24
C PRO A 158 6.68 14.73 14.24
N ASP A 159 5.54 14.06 14.08
CA ASP A 159 5.47 12.60 14.01
C ASP A 159 5.83 12.01 12.63
N ALA A 160 5.78 12.80 11.55
CA ALA A 160 6.13 12.37 10.20
C ALA A 160 7.62 12.58 9.86
N ILE A 161 8.26 13.58 10.49
CA ILE A 161 9.72 13.81 10.42
C ILE A 161 10.50 12.54 10.80
N VAL A 162 9.89 11.67 11.59
CA VAL A 162 10.44 10.39 12.05
C VAL A 162 10.02 9.24 11.15
N ALA A 163 9.87 9.44 9.83
CA ALA A 163 9.93 8.36 8.83
C ALA A 163 11.35 7.73 8.80
N LYS A 164 11.77 7.30 9.97
CA LYS A 164 13.13 7.04 10.42
C LYS A 164 13.61 5.75 9.81
N ASP A 165 12.71 4.79 9.67
CA ASP A 165 13.05 3.46 9.20
C ASP A 165 12.70 3.31 7.71
N ALA A 166 11.71 4.02 7.17
CA ALA A 166 11.23 3.87 5.80
C ALA A 166 12.35 4.00 4.76
N ARG A 167 13.18 5.03 4.86
CA ARG A 167 14.31 5.23 3.92
C ARG A 167 15.30 4.08 3.98
N ASP A 168 15.72 3.68 5.18
CA ASP A 168 16.69 2.60 5.39
C ASP A 168 16.11 1.24 4.95
N LEU A 169 14.84 0.99 5.25
CA LEU A 169 14.12 -0.21 4.88
C LEU A 169 13.93 -0.31 3.37
N PHE A 170 13.43 0.74 2.70
CA PHE A 170 13.30 0.76 1.25
C PHE A 170 14.65 0.60 0.56
N THR A 171 15.70 1.26 1.08
CA THR A 171 17.07 1.10 0.56
C THR A 171 17.55 -0.35 0.69
N THR A 172 17.42 -0.94 1.88
CA THR A 172 17.85 -2.32 2.17
C THR A 172 17.10 -3.35 1.32
N MET A 173 15.79 -3.14 1.09
CA MET A 173 14.97 -4.02 0.25
C MET A 173 15.14 -3.77 -1.25
N GLY A 174 15.84 -2.71 -1.66
CA GLY A 174 15.95 -2.31 -3.07
C GLY A 174 14.63 -1.79 -3.66
N ALA A 175 13.71 -1.29 -2.82
CA ALA A 175 12.40 -0.76 -3.20
C ALA A 175 12.51 0.67 -3.77
N ARG A 176 13.26 0.81 -4.88
CA ARG A 176 13.67 2.10 -5.46
C ARG A 176 12.50 3.03 -5.75
N ALA A 177 11.38 2.48 -6.20
CA ALA A 177 10.19 3.26 -6.55
C ALA A 177 9.58 3.96 -5.32
N PHE A 178 9.45 3.25 -4.20
CA PHE A 178 8.92 3.83 -2.95
C PHE A 178 9.93 4.76 -2.26
N LEU A 179 11.22 4.47 -2.38
CA LEU A 179 12.28 5.40 -1.94
C LEU A 179 12.19 6.73 -2.71
N ALA A 180 12.06 6.67 -4.03
CA ALA A 180 11.90 7.88 -4.86
C ALA A 180 10.65 8.68 -4.47
N MET A 181 9.53 8.03 -4.16
CA MET A 181 8.34 8.71 -3.65
C MET A 181 8.57 9.39 -2.30
N LEU A 182 9.27 8.71 -1.38
CA LEU A 182 9.60 9.26 -0.07
C LEU A 182 10.50 10.49 -0.20
N ASP A 183 11.50 10.43 -1.08
CA ASP A 183 12.42 11.54 -1.32
C ASP A 183 11.70 12.72 -1.99
N ASP A 184 10.81 12.47 -2.97
CA ASP A 184 9.98 13.50 -3.61
C ASP A 184 9.11 14.26 -2.60
N VAL A 185 8.37 13.54 -1.75
CA VAL A 185 7.50 14.17 -0.75
C VAL A 185 8.28 14.92 0.33
N CYS A 186 9.49 14.48 0.66
CA CYS A 186 10.39 15.17 1.59
C CYS A 186 11.21 16.29 0.94
N GLY A 187 11.08 16.53 -0.37
CA GLY A 187 11.88 17.52 -1.09
C GLY A 187 13.38 17.19 -1.17
N VAL A 188 13.75 15.91 -1.00
CA VAL A 188 15.11 15.42 -1.16
C VAL A 188 15.34 15.16 -2.64
N THR A 189 16.26 15.90 -3.27
CA THR A 189 16.62 15.66 -4.67
C THR A 189 17.38 14.34 -4.78
N PRO A 190 17.04 13.45 -5.74
CA PRO A 190 17.78 12.19 -5.91
C PRO A 190 19.26 12.46 -6.21
N GLN A 191 20.15 11.73 -5.52
CA GLN A 191 21.60 11.70 -5.82
C GLN A 191 21.89 10.85 -7.06
#